data_AF-A0A917XMU9-F1
#
_entry.id   AF-A0A917XMU9-F1
#
_cell.length_a   1.000
_cell.length_b   1.000
_cell.length_c   1.000
_cell.angle_alpha   90.00
_cell.angle_beta   90.00
_cell.angle_gamma   90.00
#
_symmetry.space_group_name_H-M   'P 1'
#
loop_
_entity.id
_entity.type
_entity.pdbx_description
1 polymer ?
#
loop_
_entity_poly.entity_id
_entity_poly.type
_entity_poly.pdbx_seq_one_letter_code
_entity_poly.pdbx_strand_id
1 'polypeptide(L)'
;MITGTTTQTAATETTAEETPALPEALGARRIAGLLSDHTGEQVTAADVDELVAAKHLVASDSYKGWPLYATAAALALDKDLVRGVVAERLAWEAASVSRDAAAERIGWHWRDIKRMGAEGRITLAKGRRYLIIDLETLAAEADGEQYITAQAAADVLEIRHPADWRYVEAAGWITPADTYEREVGRHRTVTVALYRLADVRAVRDMPGVDWESVRGLPKGTASPLREYAALAPTRSAVVKGFAQQLADRHRTTVWAWNSPYSGGWEPDWERVDGGPTEQEVRRELLADPATAPYASEITLCPERGKVTRTARELLQPDAAVILDTETTDLDGQTIEVAVIDAATGKKLMDTLVRPTEPISDGARSLPEG
;
A
#
# COMPACT_ATOMS: atom_id res chain seq x y z
N MET A 1 -30.23 -8.83 98.72
CA MET A 1 -29.45 -7.67 99.21
C MET A 1 -28.79 -7.03 98.02
N ILE A 2 -28.91 -5.71 97.93
CA ILE A 2 -28.58 -4.86 96.79
C ILE A 2 -27.07 -4.66 96.76
N THR A 3 -26.42 -5.00 95.65
CA THR A 3 -25.06 -4.52 95.32
C THR A 3 -25.12 -3.86 93.96
N GLY A 4 -25.21 -2.53 93.97
CA GLY A 4 -25.11 -1.70 92.79
C GLY A 4 -23.66 -1.66 92.31
N THR A 5 -23.44 -2.02 91.06
CA THR A 5 -22.16 -1.85 90.37
C THR A 5 -22.24 -0.61 89.50
N THR A 6 -21.53 0.43 89.92
CA THR A 6 -21.29 1.66 89.16
C THR A 6 -20.52 1.34 87.89
N THR A 7 -21.14 1.51 86.72
CA THR A 7 -20.44 1.46 85.43
C THR A 7 -19.94 2.86 85.09
N GLN A 8 -18.62 3.04 85.13
CA GLN A 8 -17.92 4.26 84.75
C GLN A 8 -17.77 4.28 83.22
N THR A 9 -18.42 5.24 82.58
CA THR A 9 -18.25 5.55 81.14
C THR A 9 -16.88 6.15 80.92
N ALA A 10 -15.95 5.37 80.35
CA ALA A 10 -14.72 5.90 79.79
C ALA A 10 -15.04 6.50 78.41
N ALA A 11 -14.75 7.80 78.26
CA ALA A 11 -14.80 8.49 76.98
C ALA A 11 -13.65 7.98 76.10
N THR A 12 -13.98 7.45 74.93
CA THR A 12 -13.01 7.12 73.89
C THR A 12 -12.50 8.43 73.30
N GLU A 13 -11.27 8.80 73.64
CA GLU A 13 -10.52 9.86 72.96
C GLU A 13 -10.42 9.50 71.47
N THR A 14 -10.95 10.40 70.64
CA THR A 14 -10.79 10.35 69.19
C THR A 14 -9.35 10.72 68.86
N THR A 15 -8.52 9.72 68.55
CA THR A 15 -7.19 9.92 68.00
C THR A 15 -7.32 10.71 66.70
N ALA A 16 -6.78 11.92 66.68
CA ALA A 16 -6.63 12.70 65.46
C ALA A 16 -5.77 11.90 64.48
N GLU A 17 -6.28 11.67 63.26
CA GLU A 17 -5.51 11.14 62.15
C GLU A 17 -4.31 12.06 61.88
N GLU A 18 -3.11 11.62 62.30
CA GLU A 18 -1.86 12.22 61.85
C GLU A 18 -1.77 12.05 60.33
N THR A 19 -1.83 13.16 59.61
CA THR A 19 -1.55 13.18 58.17
C THR A 19 -0.10 12.71 57.99
N PRO A 20 0.17 11.61 57.25
CA PRO A 20 1.52 11.07 57.11
C PRO A 20 2.46 12.14 56.53
N ALA A 21 3.66 12.24 57.10
CA ALA A 21 4.66 13.20 56.65
C ALA A 21 4.95 13.01 55.15
N LEU A 22 4.73 14.06 54.36
CA LEU A 22 5.00 14.03 52.93
C LEU A 22 6.50 13.79 52.68
N PRO A 23 6.89 12.96 51.70
CA PRO A 23 8.29 12.78 51.33
C PRO A 23 8.96 14.11 50.97
N GLU A 24 10.25 14.27 51.29
CA GLU A 24 10.98 15.53 51.06
C GLU A 24 11.06 15.93 49.58
N ALA A 25 11.15 14.95 48.68
CA ALA A 25 11.17 15.17 47.24
C ALA A 25 10.31 14.15 46.49
N LEU A 26 9.62 14.60 45.44
CA LEU A 26 8.67 13.83 44.66
C LEU A 26 8.90 14.03 43.17
N GLY A 27 8.61 13.01 42.35
CA GLY A 27 8.64 13.15 40.89
C GLY A 27 7.46 13.97 40.35
N ALA A 28 7.57 14.46 39.12
CA ALA A 28 6.62 15.39 38.49
C ALA A 28 5.13 15.03 38.67
N ARG A 29 4.76 13.76 38.46
CA ARG A 29 3.36 13.31 38.61
C ARG A 29 2.83 13.44 40.04
N ARG A 30 3.66 13.18 41.04
CA ARG A 30 3.27 13.27 42.45
C ARG A 30 3.26 14.72 42.93
N ILE A 31 4.17 15.55 42.43
CA ILE A 31 4.13 17.01 42.63
C ILE A 31 2.87 17.61 42.02
N ALA A 32 2.50 17.18 40.80
CA ALA A 32 1.25 17.63 40.18
C ALA A 32 0.02 17.28 41.03
N GLY A 33 -0.04 16.07 41.59
CA GLY A 33 -1.10 15.71 42.54
C GLY A 33 -1.12 16.60 43.78
N LEU A 34 0.05 16.82 44.39
CA LEU A 34 0.18 17.72 45.55
C LEU A 34 -0.25 19.16 45.26
N LEU A 35 0.15 19.70 44.11
CA LEU A 35 -0.25 21.03 43.67
C LEU A 35 -1.74 21.11 43.37
N SER A 36 -2.33 20.03 42.83
CA SER A 36 -3.78 19.94 42.60
C SER A 36 -4.54 20.06 43.92
N ASP A 37 -4.15 19.27 44.93
CA ASP A 37 -4.76 19.32 46.25
C ASP A 37 -4.58 20.67 46.93
N HIS A 38 -3.41 21.30 46.74
CA HIS A 38 -3.07 22.57 47.38
C HIS A 38 -3.77 23.79 46.76
N THR A 39 -4.00 23.77 45.45
CA THR A 39 -4.54 24.90 44.67
C THR A 39 -6.03 24.75 44.35
N GLY A 40 -6.55 23.53 44.35
CA GLY A 40 -7.89 23.18 43.88
C GLY A 40 -7.99 23.00 42.36
N GLU A 41 -6.88 23.11 41.63
CA GLU A 41 -6.84 23.01 40.17
C GLU A 41 -6.45 21.61 39.70
N GLN A 42 -6.82 21.24 38.47
CA GLN A 42 -6.34 20.01 37.85
C GLN A 42 -4.91 20.20 37.30
N VAL A 43 -3.90 20.07 38.16
CA VAL A 43 -2.49 20.19 37.79
C VAL A 43 -1.96 18.85 37.25
N THR A 44 -1.27 18.91 36.12
CA THR A 44 -0.66 17.75 35.45
C THR A 44 0.87 17.80 35.53
N ALA A 45 1.53 16.69 35.19
CA ALA A 45 2.99 16.68 35.13
C ALA A 45 3.56 17.67 34.08
N ALA A 46 2.81 17.95 33.01
CA ALA A 46 3.22 18.94 32.01
C ALA A 46 3.17 20.38 32.56
N ASP A 47 2.24 20.66 33.47
CA ASP A 47 2.21 21.96 34.18
C ASP A 47 3.42 22.11 35.11
N VAL A 48 3.87 21.01 35.74
CA VAL A 48 5.11 20.98 36.53
C VAL A 48 6.34 21.23 35.65
N ASP A 49 6.40 20.62 34.47
CA ASP A 49 7.48 20.89 33.51
C ASP A 49 7.52 22.36 33.08
N GLU A 50 6.35 23.02 32.97
CA GLU A 50 6.28 24.45 32.66
C GLU A 50 6.78 25.33 33.81
N LEU A 51 6.39 25.01 35.04
CA LEU A 51 6.89 25.69 36.23
C LEU A 51 8.42 25.58 36.34
N VAL A 52 8.98 24.45 35.89
CA VAL A 52 10.43 24.24 35.82
C VAL A 52 11.06 25.03 34.69
N ALA A 53 10.46 25.03 33.49
CA ALA A 53 10.95 25.80 32.35
C ALA A 53 10.97 27.31 32.64
N ALA A 54 9.95 27.81 33.35
CA ALA A 54 9.84 29.18 33.82
C ALA A 54 10.70 29.48 35.07
N LYS A 55 11.44 28.49 35.58
CA LYS A 55 12.34 28.58 36.75
C LYS A 55 11.64 28.91 38.07
N HIS A 56 10.34 28.63 38.17
CA HIS A 56 9.58 28.73 39.41
C HIS A 56 9.75 27.49 40.30
N LEU A 57 10.03 26.34 39.68
CA LEU A 57 10.40 25.10 40.38
C LEU A 57 11.75 24.60 39.85
N VAL A 58 12.59 24.04 40.73
CA VAL A 58 13.92 23.52 40.35
C VAL A 58 14.01 22.07 40.79
N ALA A 59 14.57 21.21 39.93
CA ALA A 59 14.86 19.83 40.30
C ALA A 59 15.91 19.82 41.43
N SER A 60 15.56 19.23 42.56
CA SER A 60 16.45 19.10 43.73
C SER A 60 17.31 17.84 43.68
N ASP A 61 16.84 16.81 42.98
CA ASP A 61 17.54 15.53 42.82
C ASP A 61 17.00 14.77 41.58
N SER A 62 17.45 13.54 41.36
CA SER A 62 16.91 12.63 40.35
C SER A 62 16.79 11.20 40.86
N TYR A 63 15.77 10.48 40.39
CA TYR A 63 15.58 9.06 40.67
C TYR A 63 15.41 8.29 39.36
N LYS A 64 16.31 7.33 39.10
CA LYS A 64 16.34 6.54 37.85
C LYS A 64 16.32 7.42 36.59
N GLY A 65 17.04 8.55 36.64
CA GLY A 65 17.10 9.53 35.55
C GLY A 65 15.91 10.48 35.45
N TRP A 66 14.92 10.39 36.34
CA TRP A 66 13.78 11.30 36.39
C TRP A 66 13.99 12.39 37.44
N PRO A 67 13.72 13.67 37.13
CA PRO A 67 13.89 14.76 38.10
C PRO A 67 12.93 14.59 39.29
N LEU A 68 13.45 14.86 40.48
CA LEU A 68 12.69 15.01 41.72
C LEU A 68 12.68 16.48 42.12
N TYR A 69 11.56 16.91 42.68
CA TYR A 69 11.35 18.28 43.12
C TYR A 69 11.02 18.30 44.61
N ALA A 70 11.56 19.29 45.31
CA ALA A 70 11.31 19.43 46.75
C ALA A 70 9.84 19.76 47.02
N THR A 71 9.20 18.95 47.87
CA THR A 71 7.80 19.10 48.27
C THR A 71 7.55 20.46 48.92
N ALA A 72 8.48 20.91 49.77
CA ALA A 72 8.41 22.22 50.41
C ALA A 72 8.47 23.38 49.40
N ALA A 73 9.30 23.26 48.35
CA ALA A 73 9.40 24.28 47.31
C ALA A 73 8.12 24.35 46.46
N ALA A 74 7.51 23.20 46.15
CA ALA A 74 6.23 23.15 45.44
C ALA A 74 5.08 23.78 46.24
N LEU A 75 5.00 23.51 47.56
CA LEU A 75 3.99 24.12 48.43
C LEU A 75 4.22 25.61 48.72
N ALA A 76 5.44 26.12 48.50
CA ALA A 76 5.77 27.52 48.62
C ALA A 76 5.47 28.33 47.35
N LEU A 77 5.05 27.68 46.26
CA LEU A 77 4.65 28.37 45.03
C LEU A 77 3.41 29.23 45.28
N ASP A 78 3.38 30.39 44.65
CA ASP A 78 2.19 31.22 44.59
C ASP A 78 1.05 30.46 43.89
N LYS A 79 -0.12 30.38 44.54
CA LYS A 79 -1.29 29.69 44.02
C LYS A 79 -1.80 30.34 42.73
N ASP A 80 -1.71 31.67 42.62
CA ASP A 80 -2.18 32.39 41.43
C ASP A 80 -1.25 32.14 40.23
N LEU A 81 0.04 31.92 40.49
CA LEU A 81 1.00 31.49 39.48
C LEU A 81 0.66 30.09 38.95
N VAL A 82 0.38 29.13 39.84
CA VAL A 82 0.00 27.77 39.43
C VAL A 82 -1.33 27.77 38.66
N ARG A 83 -2.32 28.56 39.11
CA ARG A 83 -3.58 28.78 38.37
C ARG A 83 -3.34 29.37 36.99
N GLY A 84 -2.43 30.34 36.87
CA GLY A 84 -2.04 30.93 35.58
C GLY A 84 -1.53 29.87 34.60
N VAL A 85 -0.61 29.01 35.03
CA VAL A 85 -0.08 27.91 34.21
C VAL A 85 -1.18 26.95 33.76
N VAL A 86 -2.07 26.54 34.68
CA VAL A 86 -3.19 25.65 34.34
C VAL A 86 -4.16 26.31 33.36
N ALA A 87 -4.51 27.59 33.58
CA ALA A 87 -5.38 28.35 32.70
C ALA A 87 -4.78 28.50 31.29
N GLU A 88 -3.48 28.76 31.18
CA GLU A 88 -2.77 28.81 29.90
C GLU A 88 -2.83 27.46 29.16
N ARG A 89 -2.61 26.33 29.87
CA ARG A 89 -2.75 25.00 29.27
C ARG A 89 -4.17 24.75 28.77
N LEU A 90 -5.19 25.05 29.56
CA LEU A 90 -6.59 24.84 29.17
C LEU A 90 -7.00 25.73 27.99
N ALA A 91 -6.55 27.00 27.98
CA ALA A 91 -6.76 27.91 26.86
C ALA A 91 -6.10 27.38 25.58
N TRP A 92 -4.88 26.85 25.68
CA TRP A 92 -4.19 26.21 24.56
C TRP A 92 -4.92 24.96 24.06
N GLU A 93 -5.36 24.08 24.96
CA GLU A 93 -6.08 22.86 24.61
C GLU A 93 -7.40 23.17 23.88
N ALA A 94 -8.10 24.22 24.30
CA ALA A 94 -9.33 24.72 23.66
C ALA A 94 -9.06 25.35 22.28
N ALA A 95 -7.93 26.04 22.12
CA ALA A 95 -7.56 26.71 20.86
C ALA A 95 -6.85 25.78 19.85
N SER A 96 -6.57 24.53 20.21
CA SER A 96 -5.81 23.60 19.38
C SER A 96 -6.51 22.25 19.22
N VAL A 97 -6.09 21.47 18.23
CA VAL A 97 -6.62 20.14 17.92
C VAL A 97 -5.50 19.11 17.78
N SER A 98 -5.84 17.83 17.98
CA SER A 98 -4.92 16.73 17.74
C SER A 98 -4.59 16.62 16.25
N ARG A 99 -3.52 15.88 15.91
CA ARG A 99 -3.12 15.61 14.53
C ARG A 99 -4.26 15.06 13.66
N ASP A 100 -5.01 14.09 14.17
CA ASP A 100 -6.04 13.42 13.38
C ASP A 100 -7.27 14.33 13.20
N ALA A 101 -7.65 15.08 14.24
CA ALA A 101 -8.70 16.09 14.16
C ALA A 101 -8.30 17.27 13.23
N ALA A 102 -7.02 17.64 13.17
CA ALA A 102 -6.53 18.64 12.23
C ALA A 102 -6.68 18.17 10.77
N ALA A 103 -6.28 16.93 10.49
CA ALA A 103 -6.42 16.32 9.17
C ALA A 103 -7.88 16.26 8.71
N GLU A 104 -8.77 15.81 9.58
CA GLU A 104 -10.22 15.76 9.32
C GLU A 104 -10.80 17.16 9.10
N ARG A 105 -10.41 18.14 9.92
CA ARG A 105 -10.97 19.50 9.88
C ARG A 105 -10.77 20.20 8.54
N ILE A 106 -9.59 20.08 7.94
CA ILE A 106 -9.26 20.77 6.69
C ILE A 106 -9.23 19.84 5.47
N GLY A 107 -9.44 18.54 5.66
CA GLY A 107 -9.42 17.54 4.59
C GLY A 107 -8.03 17.24 4.01
N TRP A 108 -6.97 17.48 4.78
CA TRP A 108 -5.58 17.27 4.35
C TRP A 108 -4.98 16.03 5.00
N HIS A 109 -4.02 15.40 4.33
CA HIS A 109 -3.26 14.33 4.95
C HIS A 109 -2.30 14.88 6.02
N TRP A 110 -2.19 14.19 7.17
CA TRP A 110 -1.39 14.69 8.30
C TRP A 110 0.09 14.96 7.97
N ARG A 111 0.64 14.29 6.95
CA ARG A 111 2.02 14.53 6.49
C ARG A 111 2.18 15.91 5.86
N ASP A 112 1.17 16.39 5.14
CA ASP A 112 1.18 17.74 4.57
C ASP A 112 1.06 18.80 5.66
N ILE A 113 0.17 18.58 6.63
CA ILE A 113 0.05 19.44 7.82
C ILE A 113 1.38 19.48 8.58
N LYS A 114 2.02 18.33 8.81
CA LYS A 114 3.34 18.27 9.45
C LYS A 114 4.41 19.02 8.64
N ARG A 115 4.39 18.91 7.31
CA ARG A 115 5.29 19.63 6.41
C ARG A 115 5.09 21.15 6.56
N MET A 116 3.85 21.63 6.53
CA MET A 116 3.52 23.04 6.75
C MET A 116 4.00 23.55 8.12
N GLY A 117 3.93 22.69 9.15
CA GLY A 117 4.49 23.01 10.47
C GLY A 117 6.01 23.13 10.45
N ALA A 118 6.71 22.25 9.70
CA ALA A 118 8.16 22.31 9.55
C ALA A 118 8.61 23.54 8.72
N GLU A 119 7.78 24.00 7.79
CA GLU A 119 7.97 25.24 7.01
C GLU A 119 7.62 26.51 7.80
N GLY A 120 7.13 26.38 9.04
CA GLY A 120 6.78 27.50 9.92
C GLY A 120 5.47 28.20 9.57
N ARG A 121 4.63 27.59 8.71
CA ARG A 121 3.34 28.15 8.29
C ARG A 121 2.20 27.87 9.26
N ILE A 122 2.36 26.86 10.12
CA ILE A 122 1.42 26.56 11.19
C ILE A 122 2.17 26.25 12.48
N THR A 123 1.60 26.64 13.61
CA THR A 123 2.18 26.46 14.93
C THR A 123 1.95 25.04 15.41
N LEU A 124 3.01 24.25 15.46
CA LEU A 124 3.05 22.98 16.20
C LEU A 124 3.55 23.26 17.61
N ALA A 125 2.65 23.23 18.60
CA ALA A 125 3.05 23.42 20.00
C ALA A 125 2.79 22.16 20.86
N LYS A 126 2.80 22.38 22.18
CA LYS A 126 2.80 21.35 23.22
C LYS A 126 1.74 20.27 22.95
N GLY A 127 2.14 19.01 23.16
CA GLY A 127 1.25 17.85 23.00
C GLY A 127 1.02 17.40 21.55
N ARG A 128 1.83 17.86 20.57
CA ARG A 128 1.67 17.55 19.14
C ARG A 128 0.30 17.99 18.60
N ARG A 129 -0.14 19.17 19.05
CA ARG A 129 -1.41 19.80 18.68
C ARG A 129 -1.16 20.99 17.74
N TYR A 130 -2.17 21.30 16.94
CA TYR A 130 -2.16 22.38 15.95
C TYR A 130 -3.18 23.44 16.33
N LEU A 131 -2.82 24.71 16.22
CA LEU A 131 -3.76 25.82 16.43
C LEU A 131 -4.87 25.78 15.38
N ILE A 132 -6.11 25.97 15.84
CA ILE A 132 -7.28 25.98 14.96
C ILE A 132 -7.19 27.13 13.96
N ILE A 133 -6.77 28.32 14.39
CA ILE A 133 -6.64 29.50 13.54
C ILE A 133 -5.60 29.33 12.44
N ASP A 134 -4.48 28.67 12.74
CA ASP A 134 -3.43 28.39 11.75
C ASP A 134 -3.92 27.39 10.70
N LEU A 135 -4.71 26.39 11.12
CA LEU A 135 -5.32 25.42 10.20
C LEU A 135 -6.36 26.09 9.28
N GLU A 136 -7.18 26.99 9.82
CA GLU A 136 -8.16 27.74 9.02
C GLU A 136 -7.48 28.67 8.01
N THR A 137 -6.41 29.35 8.44
CA THR A 137 -5.57 30.18 7.57
C THR A 137 -4.92 29.33 6.49
N LEU A 138 -4.33 28.18 6.85
CA LEU A 138 -3.72 27.25 5.90
C LEU A 138 -4.74 26.76 4.87
N ALA A 139 -5.95 26.39 5.30
CA ALA A 139 -7.00 25.92 4.39
C ALA A 139 -7.45 27.01 3.41
N ALA A 140 -7.43 28.29 3.83
CA ALA A 140 -7.80 29.41 2.98
C ALA A 140 -6.68 29.85 2.01
N GLU A 141 -5.43 29.87 2.48
CA GLU A 141 -4.31 30.43 1.73
C GLU A 141 -3.55 29.41 0.87
N ALA A 142 -3.54 28.14 1.29
CA ALA A 142 -2.76 27.08 0.65
C ALA A 142 -3.65 26.05 -0.06
N ASP A 143 -4.88 26.42 -0.42
CA ASP A 143 -5.78 25.55 -1.20
C ASP A 143 -5.08 25.09 -2.49
N GLY A 144 -4.94 23.77 -2.63
CA GLY A 144 -4.24 23.16 -3.76
C GLY A 144 -2.76 22.80 -3.52
N GLU A 145 -2.14 23.24 -2.42
CA GLU A 145 -0.75 22.86 -2.09
C GLU A 145 -0.64 21.45 -1.49
N GLN A 146 -1.76 20.82 -1.12
CA GLN A 146 -1.77 19.45 -0.60
C GLN A 146 -1.33 18.44 -1.66
N TYR A 147 -0.73 17.34 -1.17
CA TYR A 147 -0.28 16.25 -2.02
C TYR A 147 -1.35 15.16 -2.08
N ILE A 148 -1.68 14.74 -3.30
CA ILE A 148 -2.65 13.68 -3.57
C ILE A 148 -2.02 12.57 -4.41
N THR A 149 -2.53 11.35 -4.28
CA THR A 149 -2.06 10.21 -5.09
C THR A 149 -2.61 10.27 -6.52
N ALA A 150 -2.01 9.52 -7.45
CA ALA A 150 -2.53 9.36 -8.82
C ALA A 150 -4.01 8.95 -8.88
N GLN A 151 -4.46 8.08 -7.96
CA GLN A 151 -5.87 7.68 -7.88
C GLN A 151 -6.76 8.88 -7.51
N ALA A 152 -6.42 9.60 -6.44
CA ALA A 152 -7.18 10.77 -6.01
C ALA A 152 -7.15 11.89 -7.07
N ALA A 153 -6.03 12.04 -7.79
CA ALA A 153 -5.92 12.98 -8.90
C ALA A 153 -6.84 12.61 -10.07
N ALA A 154 -6.92 11.32 -10.42
CA ALA A 154 -7.87 10.85 -11.41
C ALA A 154 -9.33 11.07 -10.99
N ASP A 155 -9.63 10.91 -9.69
CA ASP A 155 -10.97 11.20 -9.15
C ASP A 155 -11.31 12.70 -9.29
N VAL A 156 -10.35 13.61 -9.06
CA VAL A 156 -10.52 15.07 -9.27
C VAL A 156 -10.79 15.42 -10.74
N LEU A 157 -10.20 14.66 -11.69
CA LEU A 157 -10.46 14.82 -13.12
C LEU A 157 -11.72 14.07 -13.58
N GLU A 158 -12.30 13.23 -12.72
CA GLU A 158 -13.43 12.33 -12.99
C GLU A 158 -13.13 11.30 -14.10
N ILE A 159 -11.87 10.85 -14.19
CA ILE A 159 -11.40 9.88 -15.19
C ILE A 159 -11.01 8.54 -14.55
N ARG A 160 -10.81 7.49 -15.35
CA ARG A 160 -10.48 6.16 -14.82
C ARG A 160 -9.00 6.08 -14.43
N HIS A 161 -8.73 5.68 -13.20
CA HIS A 161 -7.41 5.20 -12.80
C HIS A 161 -7.30 3.67 -12.94
N PRO A 162 -6.15 3.11 -13.40
CA PRO A 162 -4.98 3.80 -13.96
C PRO A 162 -5.09 4.05 -15.49
N ALA A 163 -6.20 3.65 -16.11
CA ALA A 163 -6.30 3.53 -17.57
C ALA A 163 -6.21 4.86 -18.33
N ASP A 164 -6.86 5.91 -17.82
CA ASP A 164 -6.85 7.26 -18.40
C ASP A 164 -5.71 8.10 -17.81
N TRP A 165 -5.45 7.98 -16.50
CA TRP A 165 -4.38 8.73 -15.81
C TRP A 165 -3.01 8.59 -16.47
N ARG A 166 -2.63 7.37 -16.89
CA ARG A 166 -1.35 7.14 -17.58
C ARG A 166 -1.17 7.97 -18.85
N TYR A 167 -2.26 8.37 -19.51
CA TYR A 167 -2.20 9.21 -20.70
C TYR A 167 -2.00 10.68 -20.34
N VAL A 168 -2.52 11.14 -19.20
CA VAL A 168 -2.23 12.47 -18.66
C VAL A 168 -0.73 12.60 -18.36
N GLU A 169 -0.14 11.59 -17.72
CA GLU A 169 1.31 11.55 -17.46
C GLU A 169 2.12 11.46 -18.76
N ALA A 170 1.72 10.58 -19.68
CA ALA A 170 2.44 10.38 -20.92
C ALA A 170 2.34 11.55 -21.90
N ALA A 171 1.27 12.33 -21.84
CA ALA A 171 1.16 13.60 -22.56
C ALA A 171 2.06 14.69 -21.96
N GLY A 172 2.67 14.45 -20.80
CA GLY A 172 3.53 15.41 -20.11
C GLY A 172 2.77 16.57 -19.48
N TRP A 173 1.45 16.44 -19.31
CA TRP A 173 0.60 17.50 -18.74
C TRP A 173 0.80 17.67 -17.24
N ILE A 174 1.30 16.63 -16.56
CA ILE A 174 1.59 16.66 -15.14
C ILE A 174 2.83 15.84 -14.82
N THR A 175 3.55 16.26 -13.79
CA THR A 175 4.69 15.51 -13.22
C THR A 175 4.48 15.34 -11.72
N PRO A 176 4.92 14.22 -11.12
CA PRO A 176 4.92 14.05 -9.68
C PRO A 176 5.69 15.18 -9.00
N ALA A 177 5.10 15.77 -7.95
CA ALA A 177 5.76 16.76 -7.11
C ALA A 177 6.64 16.10 -6.03
N ASP A 178 6.30 14.86 -5.63
CA ASP A 178 7.03 14.08 -4.66
C ASP A 178 6.72 12.58 -4.84
N THR A 179 7.44 11.71 -4.12
CA THR A 179 7.20 10.27 -4.10
C THR A 179 7.38 9.70 -2.69
N TYR A 180 6.73 8.59 -2.38
CA TYR A 180 7.02 7.83 -1.17
C TYR A 180 6.98 6.32 -1.41
N GLU A 181 7.77 5.58 -0.65
CA GLU A 181 7.75 4.12 -0.70
C GLU A 181 6.60 3.55 0.12
N ARG A 182 5.82 2.64 -0.50
CA ARG A 182 4.74 1.90 0.14
C ARG A 182 5.05 0.40 0.07
N GLU A 183 5.03 -0.27 1.22
CA GLU A 183 5.08 -1.73 1.25
C GLU A 183 3.78 -2.33 0.69
N VAL A 184 3.92 -3.23 -0.26
CA VAL A 184 2.85 -4.01 -0.88
C VAL A 184 3.16 -5.48 -0.67
N GLY A 185 2.69 -6.01 0.46
CA GLY A 185 3.00 -7.36 0.90
C GLY A 185 4.35 -7.46 1.62
N ARG A 186 4.79 -8.69 1.93
CA ARG A 186 5.92 -8.95 2.84
C ARG A 186 7.30 -8.62 2.25
N HIS A 187 7.43 -8.57 0.92
CA HIS A 187 8.74 -8.52 0.24
C HIS A 187 8.83 -7.52 -0.91
N ARG A 188 7.86 -6.61 -1.05
CA ARG A 188 7.82 -5.67 -2.17
C ARG A 188 7.48 -4.27 -1.68
N THR A 189 8.29 -3.30 -2.04
CA THR A 189 7.95 -1.89 -1.97
C THR A 189 7.57 -1.38 -3.35
N VAL A 190 6.69 -0.39 -3.39
CA VAL A 190 6.37 0.35 -4.60
C VAL A 190 6.52 1.83 -4.32
N THR A 191 7.15 2.53 -5.25
CA THR A 191 7.20 3.99 -5.27
C THR A 191 5.82 4.51 -5.65
N VAL A 192 5.22 5.33 -4.79
CA VAL A 192 3.93 5.98 -5.02
C VAL A 192 4.19 7.45 -5.33
N ALA A 193 3.76 7.89 -6.52
CA ALA A 193 3.83 9.29 -6.93
C ALA A 193 2.75 10.14 -6.23
N LEU A 194 3.15 11.36 -5.85
CA LEU A 194 2.30 12.39 -5.27
C LEU A 194 2.28 13.63 -6.18
N TYR A 195 1.10 14.20 -6.36
CA TYR A 195 0.86 15.38 -7.20
C TYR A 195 0.27 16.48 -6.35
N ARG A 196 0.59 17.74 -6.67
CA ARG A 196 -0.10 18.88 -6.07
C ARG A 196 -1.52 18.97 -6.62
N LEU A 197 -2.48 19.19 -5.74
CA LEU A 197 -3.87 19.34 -6.15
C LEU A 197 -4.06 20.54 -7.11
N ALA A 198 -3.31 21.63 -6.91
CA ALA A 198 -3.33 22.79 -7.81
C ALA A 198 -2.92 22.42 -9.24
N ASP A 199 -1.87 21.61 -9.41
CA ASP A 199 -1.41 21.17 -10.73
C ASP A 199 -2.45 20.28 -11.42
N VAL A 200 -3.11 19.40 -10.65
CA VAL A 200 -4.21 18.56 -11.16
C VAL A 200 -5.41 19.41 -11.61
N ARG A 201 -5.78 20.45 -10.84
CA ARG A 201 -6.83 21.39 -11.24
C ARG A 201 -6.43 22.19 -12.48
N ALA A 202 -5.17 22.58 -12.61
CA ALA A 202 -4.66 23.24 -13.81
C ALA A 202 -4.75 22.33 -15.06
N VAL A 203 -4.51 21.02 -14.91
CA VAL A 203 -4.74 20.04 -15.98
C VAL A 203 -6.22 19.98 -16.34
N ARG A 204 -7.12 19.92 -15.36
CA ARG A 204 -8.58 19.91 -15.58
C ARG A 204 -9.05 21.12 -16.38
N ASP A 205 -8.45 22.28 -16.12
CA ASP A 205 -8.84 23.55 -16.72
C ASP A 205 -8.05 23.85 -18.02
N MET A 206 -7.23 22.90 -18.49
CA MET A 206 -6.42 23.03 -19.70
C MET A 206 -7.29 23.16 -20.97
N PRO A 207 -7.06 24.17 -21.82
CA PRO A 207 -7.81 24.32 -23.06
C PRO A 207 -7.44 23.24 -24.07
N GLY A 208 -8.41 22.83 -24.90
CA GLY A 208 -8.19 21.91 -26.01
C GLY A 208 -8.29 20.43 -25.67
N VAL A 209 -8.59 20.08 -24.41
CA VAL A 209 -8.91 18.71 -24.00
C VAL A 209 -10.41 18.59 -23.76
N ASP A 210 -11.06 17.69 -24.51
CA ASP A 210 -12.47 17.38 -24.30
C ASP A 210 -12.64 16.43 -23.10
N TRP A 211 -12.58 17.00 -21.89
CA TRP A 211 -12.73 16.22 -20.65
C TRP A 211 -14.07 15.50 -20.57
N GLU A 212 -15.14 16.07 -21.12
CA GLU A 212 -16.47 15.46 -21.08
C GLU A 212 -16.50 14.12 -21.84
N SER A 213 -15.78 14.02 -22.96
CA SER A 213 -15.64 12.76 -23.70
C SER A 213 -14.91 11.64 -22.92
N VAL A 214 -14.12 12.01 -21.91
CA VAL A 214 -13.28 11.07 -21.14
C VAL A 214 -13.98 10.64 -19.85
N ARG A 215 -14.79 11.51 -19.24
CA ARG A 215 -15.46 11.27 -17.98
C ARG A 215 -16.51 10.17 -18.11
N GLY A 216 -16.59 9.31 -17.08
CA GLY A 216 -17.61 8.27 -16.99
C GLY A 216 -17.52 7.14 -18.03
N LEU A 217 -16.41 7.01 -18.77
CA LEU A 217 -16.26 5.95 -19.76
C LEU A 217 -16.39 4.54 -19.14
N PRO A 218 -17.08 3.59 -19.80
CA PRO A 218 -17.17 2.23 -19.29
C PRO A 218 -15.81 1.51 -19.30
N LYS A 219 -15.65 0.52 -18.43
CA LYS A 219 -14.45 -0.32 -18.40
C LYS A 219 -14.26 -1.04 -19.75
N GLY A 220 -13.03 -1.03 -20.26
CA GLY A 220 -12.68 -1.67 -21.54
C GLY A 220 -12.73 -0.74 -22.75
N THR A 221 -13.40 0.40 -22.65
CA THR A 221 -13.43 1.41 -23.72
C THR A 221 -12.08 2.11 -23.86
N ALA A 222 -11.60 2.29 -25.10
CA ALA A 222 -10.39 3.04 -25.38
C ALA A 222 -10.50 4.49 -24.88
N SER A 223 -9.42 5.01 -24.30
CA SER A 223 -9.37 6.38 -23.81
C SER A 223 -9.21 7.36 -24.97
N PRO A 224 -10.03 8.43 -25.09
CA PRO A 224 -9.79 9.54 -26.00
C PRO A 224 -8.45 10.24 -25.73
N LEU A 225 -7.97 10.21 -24.48
CA LEU A 225 -6.68 10.80 -24.11
C LEU A 225 -5.48 10.18 -24.81
N ARG A 226 -5.65 9.01 -25.46
CA ARG A 226 -4.61 8.39 -26.29
C ARG A 226 -4.13 9.32 -27.41
N GLU A 227 -4.99 10.18 -27.96
CA GLU A 227 -4.61 11.10 -29.03
C GLU A 227 -3.48 12.06 -28.61
N TYR A 228 -3.49 12.48 -27.35
CA TYR A 228 -2.55 13.46 -26.81
C TYR A 228 -1.26 12.84 -26.28
N ALA A 229 -1.22 11.52 -26.16
CA ALA A 229 -0.13 10.77 -25.57
C ALA A 229 0.38 9.73 -26.56
N ALA A 230 1.51 10.03 -27.20
CA ALA A 230 2.32 9.03 -27.87
C ALA A 230 3.02 8.15 -26.82
N LEU A 231 2.27 7.28 -26.14
CA LEU A 231 2.84 6.32 -25.21
C LEU A 231 3.93 5.52 -25.92
N ALA A 232 5.12 5.48 -25.32
CA ALA A 232 6.12 4.49 -25.70
C ALA A 232 5.48 3.11 -25.70
N PRO A 233 5.72 2.27 -26.74
CA PRO A 233 5.11 0.96 -26.82
C PRO A 233 5.44 0.14 -25.57
N THR A 234 4.43 -0.50 -24.99
CA THR A 234 4.64 -1.38 -23.83
C THR A 234 5.68 -2.45 -24.16
N ARG A 235 6.43 -2.95 -23.16
CA ARG A 235 7.37 -4.07 -23.33
C ARG A 235 6.77 -5.25 -24.12
N SER A 236 5.50 -5.59 -23.84
CA SER A 236 4.76 -6.63 -24.56
C SER A 236 4.58 -6.30 -26.05
N ALA A 237 4.21 -5.06 -26.35
CA ALA A 237 4.08 -4.59 -27.73
C ALA A 237 5.42 -4.58 -28.47
N VAL A 238 6.50 -4.19 -27.79
CA VAL A 238 7.87 -4.22 -28.32
C VAL A 238 8.30 -5.64 -28.67
N VAL A 239 8.21 -6.58 -27.72
CA VAL A 239 8.65 -7.98 -27.95
C VAL A 239 7.79 -8.68 -29.01
N LYS A 240 6.46 -8.48 -28.99
CA LYS A 240 5.58 -9.02 -30.03
C LYS A 240 5.84 -8.39 -31.40
N GLY A 241 6.12 -7.09 -31.43
CA GLY A 241 6.50 -6.38 -32.65
C GLY A 241 7.79 -6.94 -33.25
N PHE A 242 8.80 -7.17 -32.41
CA PHE A 242 10.04 -7.83 -32.84
C PHE A 242 9.80 -9.24 -33.36
N ALA A 243 9.01 -10.06 -32.65
CA ALA A 243 8.67 -11.41 -33.09
C ALA A 243 7.98 -11.41 -34.47
N GLN A 244 7.06 -10.47 -34.70
CA GLN A 244 6.41 -10.31 -36.01
C GLN A 244 7.40 -9.87 -37.09
N GLN A 245 8.25 -8.87 -36.81
CA GLN A 245 9.28 -8.43 -37.76
C GLN A 245 10.31 -9.53 -38.10
N LEU A 246 10.61 -10.39 -37.13
CA LEU A 246 11.46 -11.56 -37.33
C LEU A 246 10.76 -12.58 -38.24
N ALA A 247 9.48 -12.85 -37.99
CA ALA A 247 8.65 -13.73 -38.82
C ALA A 247 8.59 -13.23 -40.26
N ASP A 248 8.36 -11.93 -40.45
CA ASP A 248 8.24 -11.32 -41.78
C ASP A 248 9.57 -11.35 -42.55
N ARG A 249 10.68 -11.01 -41.89
CA ARG A 249 12.02 -10.99 -42.52
C ARG A 249 12.50 -12.37 -42.92
N HIS A 250 12.31 -13.35 -42.04
CA HIS A 250 12.81 -14.71 -42.25
C HIS A 250 11.77 -15.67 -42.82
N ARG A 251 10.55 -15.18 -43.09
CA ARG A 251 9.42 -15.97 -43.61
C ARG A 251 9.20 -17.26 -42.82
N THR A 252 9.25 -17.13 -41.49
CA THR A 252 9.10 -18.25 -40.55
C THR A 252 8.01 -17.94 -39.54
N THR A 253 7.44 -18.98 -38.92
CA THR A 253 6.54 -18.79 -37.79
C THR A 253 7.35 -18.48 -36.55
N VAL A 254 7.11 -17.33 -35.92
CA VAL A 254 7.71 -16.95 -34.64
C VAL A 254 6.61 -16.88 -33.58
N TRP A 255 6.88 -17.43 -32.41
CA TRP A 255 6.01 -17.31 -31.26
C TRP A 255 6.77 -16.69 -30.09
N ALA A 256 6.10 -15.86 -29.31
CA ALA A 256 6.65 -15.23 -28.12
C ALA A 256 5.59 -15.20 -27.02
N TRP A 257 5.98 -15.62 -25.83
CA TRP A 257 5.10 -15.62 -24.66
C TRP A 257 5.87 -15.14 -23.43
N ASN A 258 5.15 -14.57 -22.46
CA ASN A 258 5.74 -14.17 -21.19
C ASN A 258 5.61 -15.34 -20.20
N SER A 259 6.73 -15.92 -19.84
CA SER A 259 6.80 -17.17 -19.09
C SER A 259 6.75 -16.90 -17.60
N PRO A 260 5.80 -17.47 -16.85
CA PRO A 260 5.80 -17.38 -15.39
C PRO A 260 6.94 -18.18 -14.76
N TYR A 261 7.60 -19.07 -15.52
CA TYR A 261 8.66 -19.93 -15.01
C TYR A 261 10.04 -19.27 -15.07
N SER A 262 10.35 -18.58 -16.19
CA SER A 262 11.61 -17.86 -16.32
C SER A 262 11.53 -16.41 -15.86
N GLY A 263 10.32 -15.89 -15.61
CA GLY A 263 10.10 -14.48 -15.25
C GLY A 263 10.33 -13.51 -16.41
N GLY A 264 10.51 -14.02 -17.63
CA GLY A 264 10.91 -13.27 -18.82
C GLY A 264 10.09 -13.61 -20.06
N TRP A 265 10.50 -13.02 -21.19
CA TRP A 265 9.94 -13.32 -22.50
C TRP A 265 10.69 -14.46 -23.16
N GLU A 266 9.94 -15.38 -23.75
CA GLU A 266 10.45 -16.60 -24.36
C GLU A 266 10.02 -16.67 -25.82
N PRO A 267 10.76 -16.04 -26.74
CA PRO A 267 10.56 -16.22 -28.17
C PRO A 267 11.27 -17.46 -28.71
N ASP A 268 10.60 -18.14 -29.63
CA ASP A 268 11.17 -19.20 -30.45
C ASP A 268 10.48 -19.21 -31.83
N TRP A 269 11.00 -19.99 -32.76
CA TRP A 269 10.54 -20.01 -34.14
C TRP A 269 10.66 -21.40 -34.77
N GLU A 270 10.04 -21.54 -35.93
CA GLU A 270 10.08 -22.75 -36.71
C GLU A 270 11.45 -22.95 -37.35
N ARG A 271 11.95 -24.20 -37.35
CA ARG A 271 13.22 -24.56 -37.98
C ARG A 271 12.95 -24.96 -39.42
N VAL A 272 12.97 -23.97 -40.30
CA VAL A 272 12.85 -24.15 -41.75
C VAL A 272 14.22 -24.07 -42.42
N ASP A 273 14.37 -24.68 -43.58
CA ASP A 273 15.59 -24.54 -44.38
C ASP A 273 15.80 -23.06 -44.77
N GLY A 274 17.01 -22.55 -44.57
CA GLY A 274 17.31 -21.11 -44.69
C GLY A 274 16.72 -20.21 -43.60
N GLY A 275 16.13 -20.77 -42.54
CA GLY A 275 15.63 -20.01 -41.39
C GLY A 275 16.73 -19.45 -40.48
N PRO A 276 16.41 -18.53 -39.57
CA PRO A 276 17.39 -17.82 -38.78
C PRO A 276 17.97 -18.72 -37.68
N THR A 277 19.27 -18.59 -37.44
CA THR A 277 19.95 -19.20 -36.29
C THR A 277 19.70 -18.40 -35.02
N GLU A 278 19.85 -19.03 -33.85
CA GLU A 278 19.73 -18.33 -32.56
C GLU A 278 20.70 -17.15 -32.46
N GLN A 279 21.90 -17.29 -33.02
CA GLN A 279 22.92 -16.24 -33.01
C GLN A 279 22.53 -15.05 -33.89
N GLU A 280 21.88 -15.29 -35.03
CA GLU A 280 21.34 -14.23 -35.88
C GLU A 280 20.19 -13.50 -35.20
N VAL A 281 19.22 -14.23 -34.63
CA VAL A 281 18.12 -13.60 -33.88
C VAL A 281 18.63 -12.81 -32.68
N ARG A 282 19.63 -13.32 -31.96
CA ARG A 282 20.26 -12.58 -30.85
C ARG A 282 20.91 -11.28 -31.32
N ARG A 283 21.58 -11.31 -32.48
CA ARG A 283 22.20 -10.11 -33.07
C ARG A 283 21.16 -9.07 -33.47
N GLU A 284 20.09 -9.51 -34.11
CA GLU A 284 18.99 -8.63 -34.52
C GLU A 284 18.27 -8.03 -33.31
N LEU A 285 18.03 -8.82 -32.27
CA LEU A 285 17.42 -8.36 -31.02
C LEU A 285 18.25 -7.26 -30.34
N LEU A 286 19.58 -7.40 -30.34
CA LEU A 286 20.51 -6.40 -29.79
C LEU A 286 20.68 -5.18 -30.72
N ALA A 287 20.43 -5.34 -32.02
CA ALA A 287 20.54 -4.27 -33.00
C ALA A 287 19.27 -3.40 -33.07
N ASP A 288 18.11 -3.94 -32.70
CA ASP A 288 16.85 -3.20 -32.64
C ASP A 288 16.83 -2.30 -31.39
N PRO A 289 16.83 -0.96 -31.55
CA PRO A 289 16.82 -0.03 -30.42
C PRO A 289 15.61 -0.18 -29.51
N ALA A 290 14.47 -0.67 -30.02
CA ALA A 290 13.27 -0.87 -29.22
C ALA A 290 13.39 -2.09 -28.31
N THR A 291 13.96 -3.21 -28.78
CA THR A 291 14.11 -4.44 -27.99
C THR A 291 15.40 -4.53 -27.19
N ALA A 292 16.49 -3.89 -27.63
CA ALA A 292 17.80 -4.00 -26.99
C ALA A 292 17.78 -3.73 -25.47
N PRO A 293 17.01 -2.74 -24.95
CA PRO A 293 16.91 -2.51 -23.50
C PRO A 293 16.32 -3.69 -22.70
N TYR A 294 15.55 -4.55 -23.36
CA TYR A 294 14.89 -5.71 -22.74
C TYR A 294 15.64 -7.03 -22.97
N ALA A 295 16.81 -7.00 -23.63
CA ALA A 295 17.52 -8.20 -24.05
C ALA A 295 17.87 -9.15 -22.90
N SER A 296 18.19 -8.63 -21.72
CA SER A 296 18.48 -9.44 -20.53
C SER A 296 17.28 -10.21 -19.98
N GLU A 297 16.06 -9.82 -20.38
CA GLU A 297 14.81 -10.44 -19.97
C GLU A 297 14.22 -11.36 -21.04
N ILE A 298 14.93 -11.54 -22.17
CA ILE A 298 14.48 -12.34 -23.31
C ILE A 298 15.36 -13.58 -23.45
N THR A 299 14.74 -14.76 -23.32
CA THR A 299 15.39 -16.06 -23.49
C THR A 299 15.00 -16.64 -24.85
N LEU A 300 15.94 -16.62 -25.80
CA LEU A 300 15.75 -17.26 -27.11
C LEU A 300 15.85 -18.78 -26.98
N CYS A 301 15.09 -19.51 -27.80
CA CYS A 301 15.16 -20.97 -27.93
C CYS A 301 15.06 -21.73 -26.58
N PRO A 302 14.08 -21.40 -25.70
CA PRO A 302 13.97 -22.06 -24.40
C PRO A 302 13.64 -23.56 -24.56
N GLU A 303 13.83 -24.34 -23.50
CA GLU A 303 13.51 -25.78 -23.52
C GLU A 303 12.05 -26.05 -23.90
N ARG A 304 11.13 -25.23 -23.41
CA ARG A 304 9.70 -25.30 -23.80
C ARG A 304 9.50 -25.05 -25.29
N GLY A 305 10.35 -24.24 -25.93
CA GLY A 305 10.32 -24.03 -27.37
C GLY A 305 10.65 -25.30 -28.17
N LYS A 306 11.50 -26.19 -27.65
CA LYS A 306 11.69 -27.54 -28.22
C LYS A 306 10.41 -28.36 -28.14
N VAL A 307 9.75 -28.37 -26.97
CA VAL A 307 8.47 -29.07 -26.77
C VAL A 307 7.40 -28.53 -27.72
N THR A 308 7.31 -27.20 -27.88
CA THR A 308 6.38 -26.58 -28.84
C THR A 308 6.67 -27.01 -30.28
N ARG A 309 7.93 -27.09 -30.70
CA ARG A 309 8.27 -27.60 -32.04
C ARG A 309 7.87 -29.06 -32.22
N THR A 310 8.22 -29.93 -31.28
CA THR A 310 7.82 -31.35 -31.33
C THR A 310 6.30 -31.50 -31.36
N ALA A 311 5.57 -30.73 -30.55
CA ALA A 311 4.11 -30.74 -30.59
C ALA A 311 3.57 -30.32 -31.97
N ARG A 312 4.16 -29.29 -32.60
CA ARG A 312 3.75 -28.85 -33.95
C ARG A 312 4.07 -29.88 -35.04
N GLU A 313 5.16 -30.63 -34.90
CA GLU A 313 5.49 -31.75 -35.79
C GLU A 313 4.46 -32.88 -35.65
N LEU A 314 4.07 -33.25 -34.43
CA LEU A 314 3.04 -34.25 -34.16
C LEU A 314 1.64 -33.83 -34.64
N LEU A 315 1.38 -32.53 -34.72
CA LEU A 315 0.12 -31.97 -35.23
C LEU A 315 0.10 -31.82 -36.77
N GLN A 316 1.14 -32.22 -37.49
CA GLN A 316 1.08 -32.27 -38.95
C GLN A 316 0.15 -33.40 -39.43
N PRO A 317 -0.51 -33.25 -40.59
CA PRO A 317 -1.28 -34.33 -41.20
C PRO A 317 -0.46 -35.63 -41.29
N ASP A 318 -1.10 -36.75 -40.96
CA ASP A 318 -0.52 -38.10 -40.99
C ASP A 318 0.68 -38.34 -40.05
N ALA A 319 0.99 -37.40 -39.13
CA ALA A 319 2.14 -37.52 -38.24
C ALA A 319 1.86 -38.29 -36.94
N ALA A 320 0.69 -38.09 -36.32
CA ALA A 320 0.35 -38.71 -35.06
C ALA A 320 -1.16 -38.88 -34.85
N VAL A 321 -1.51 -39.77 -33.92
CA VAL A 321 -2.87 -39.93 -33.38
C VAL A 321 -2.82 -39.81 -31.86
N ILE A 322 -3.92 -39.35 -31.27
CA ILE A 322 -4.17 -39.42 -29.84
C ILE A 322 -4.92 -40.72 -29.59
N LEU A 323 -4.33 -41.61 -28.79
CA LEU A 323 -4.92 -42.87 -28.36
C LEU A 323 -5.32 -42.73 -26.90
N ASP A 324 -6.59 -43.01 -26.62
CA ASP A 324 -7.10 -43.12 -25.27
C ASP A 324 -7.79 -44.47 -25.07
N THR A 325 -7.67 -45.03 -23.87
CA THR A 325 -8.19 -46.35 -23.54
C THR A 325 -8.79 -46.36 -22.15
N GLU A 326 -10.01 -46.87 -22.05
CA GLU A 326 -10.63 -47.18 -20.76
C GLU A 326 -10.39 -48.65 -20.42
N THR A 327 -10.21 -48.96 -19.14
CA THR A 327 -9.91 -50.31 -18.66
C THR A 327 -10.89 -50.78 -17.60
N THR A 328 -11.00 -52.10 -17.40
CA THR A 328 -11.85 -52.68 -16.33
C THR A 328 -11.36 -52.33 -14.92
N ASP A 329 -10.08 -51.99 -14.77
CA ASP A 329 -9.40 -51.55 -13.55
C ASP A 329 -8.01 -50.95 -13.91
N LEU A 330 -7.24 -50.44 -12.94
CA LEU A 330 -5.91 -49.85 -13.19
C LEU A 330 -4.95 -50.77 -13.97
N ASP A 331 -4.96 -52.06 -13.66
CA ASP A 331 -4.21 -53.12 -14.36
C ASP A 331 -5.15 -54.06 -15.17
N GLY A 332 -6.35 -53.57 -15.50
CA GLY A 332 -7.43 -54.36 -16.09
C GLY A 332 -7.40 -54.46 -17.62
N GLN A 333 -8.42 -55.11 -18.18
CA GLN A 333 -8.58 -55.25 -19.62
C GLN A 333 -9.08 -53.95 -20.25
N THR A 334 -8.59 -53.58 -21.42
CA THR A 334 -9.14 -52.46 -22.20
C THR A 334 -10.59 -52.76 -22.62
N ILE A 335 -11.50 -51.85 -22.28
CA ILE A 335 -12.94 -51.93 -22.59
C ILE A 335 -13.40 -50.88 -23.60
N GLU A 336 -12.60 -49.85 -23.85
CA GLU A 336 -12.84 -48.85 -24.88
C GLU A 336 -11.52 -48.44 -25.52
N VAL A 337 -11.54 -48.22 -26.82
CA VAL A 337 -10.41 -47.65 -27.56
C VAL A 337 -10.91 -46.49 -28.40
N ALA A 338 -10.41 -45.30 -28.10
CA ALA A 338 -10.66 -44.09 -28.87
C ALA A 338 -9.36 -43.63 -29.55
N VAL A 339 -9.45 -43.36 -30.84
CA VAL A 339 -8.33 -42.84 -31.64
C VAL A 339 -8.78 -41.58 -32.35
N ILE A 340 -8.04 -40.49 -32.14
CA ILE A 340 -8.29 -39.19 -32.73
C ILE A 340 -7.09 -38.81 -33.59
N ASP A 341 -7.35 -38.32 -34.80
CA ASP A 341 -6.33 -37.71 -35.64
C ASP A 341 -5.80 -36.44 -34.97
N ALA A 342 -4.48 -36.39 -34.69
CA ALA A 342 -3.91 -35.30 -33.92
C ALA A 342 -3.99 -33.95 -34.66
N ALA A 343 -3.91 -33.96 -35.99
CA ALA A 343 -3.91 -32.75 -36.80
C ALA A 343 -5.29 -32.08 -36.89
N THR A 344 -6.36 -32.87 -37.03
CA THR A 344 -7.72 -32.38 -37.30
C THR A 344 -8.66 -32.48 -36.10
N GLY A 345 -8.30 -33.24 -35.07
CA GLY A 345 -9.19 -33.58 -33.97
C GLY A 345 -10.34 -34.51 -34.38
N LYS A 346 -10.29 -35.09 -35.59
CA LYS A 346 -11.33 -36.00 -36.07
C LYS A 346 -11.17 -37.37 -35.43
N LYS A 347 -12.27 -37.89 -34.90
CA LYS A 347 -12.36 -39.28 -34.42
C LYS A 347 -12.15 -40.26 -35.58
N LEU A 348 -11.11 -41.07 -35.49
CA LEU A 348 -10.77 -42.12 -36.45
C LEU A 348 -11.37 -43.46 -36.05
N MET A 349 -11.36 -43.75 -34.74
CA MET A 349 -11.94 -44.94 -34.15
C MET A 349 -12.51 -44.60 -32.77
N ASP A 350 -13.61 -45.24 -32.42
CA ASP A 350 -14.22 -45.20 -31.09
C ASP A 350 -15.10 -46.44 -31.01
N THR A 351 -14.63 -47.39 -30.21
CA THR A 351 -15.24 -48.71 -30.12
C THR A 351 -15.13 -49.28 -28.72
N LEU A 352 -16.20 -49.93 -28.28
CA LEU A 352 -16.19 -50.76 -27.10
C LEU A 352 -15.55 -52.11 -27.41
N VAL A 353 -14.76 -52.60 -26.47
CA VAL A 353 -14.14 -53.93 -26.44
C VAL A 353 -14.85 -54.73 -25.37
N ARG A 354 -15.31 -55.94 -25.72
CA ARG A 354 -16.00 -56.80 -24.76
C ARG A 354 -14.99 -57.35 -23.74
N PRO A 355 -15.12 -57.04 -22.44
CA PRO A 355 -14.26 -57.64 -21.42
C PRO A 355 -14.66 -59.10 -21.15
N THR A 356 -13.70 -59.88 -20.65
CA THR A 356 -13.96 -61.22 -20.09
C THR A 356 -14.11 -61.19 -18.56
N GLU A 357 -13.87 -60.04 -17.94
CA GLU A 357 -13.90 -59.84 -16.49
C GLU A 357 -14.85 -58.69 -16.11
N PRO A 358 -15.39 -58.67 -14.87
CA PRO A 358 -16.21 -57.56 -14.40
C PRO A 358 -15.43 -56.24 -14.33
N ILE A 359 -16.07 -55.14 -14.70
CA ILE A 359 -15.54 -53.78 -14.49
C ILE A 359 -15.60 -53.45 -12.99
N SER A 360 -14.47 -53.00 -12.42
CA SER A 360 -14.36 -52.60 -11.03
C SER A 360 -15.18 -51.35 -10.74
N ASP A 361 -15.60 -51.14 -9.50
CA ASP A 361 -16.37 -49.94 -9.14
C ASP A 361 -15.53 -48.66 -9.27
N GLY A 362 -14.21 -48.75 -9.09
CA GLY A 362 -13.29 -47.63 -9.31
C GLY A 362 -13.15 -47.23 -10.80
N ALA A 363 -13.31 -48.18 -11.71
CA ALA A 363 -13.32 -47.92 -13.16
C ALA A 363 -14.67 -47.40 -13.67
N ARG A 364 -15.74 -47.42 -12.85
CA ARG A 364 -17.05 -46.87 -13.21
C ARG A 364 -17.20 -45.38 -12.90
N SER A 365 -16.35 -44.84 -12.03
CA SER A 365 -16.40 -43.42 -11.69
C SER A 365 -15.59 -42.60 -12.70
N LEU A 366 -16.25 -42.08 -13.72
CA LEU A 366 -15.79 -40.82 -14.32
C LEU A 366 -16.10 -39.69 -13.33
N PRO A 367 -15.20 -38.73 -13.10
CA PRO A 367 -15.60 -37.51 -12.41
C PRO A 367 -16.71 -36.84 -13.24
N GLU A 368 -17.85 -36.57 -12.60
CA GLU A 368 -18.85 -35.66 -13.16
C GLU A 368 -18.15 -34.31 -13.41
N GLY A 369 -17.93 -33.99 -14.69
CA GLY A 369 -17.39 -32.72 -15.15
C GLY A 369 -18.48 -31.71 -15.44
#